data_AF-A0A6N0NYS1-F1
#
_entry.id   AF-A0A6N0NYS1-F1
#
_cell.length_a   1.000
_cell.length_b   1.000
_cell.length_c   1.000
_cell.angle_alpha   90.00
_cell.angle_beta   90.00
_cell.angle_gamma   90.00
#
_symmetry.space_group_name_H-M   'P 1'
#
loop_
_entity.id
_entity.type
_entity.pdbx_description
1 polymer ?
#
loop_
_entity_poly.entity_id
_entity_poly.type
_entity_poly.pdbx_seq_one_letter_code
_entity_poly.pdbx_strand_id
1 'polypeptide(L)'
;MASTANKEYILDVRGEECPIPEMKAAKELQKIDSGKLIVFTDHEPAIDVTLPSLCKSLGLKYEVVKDGEYVKFVIYKEKGSVKVEELEGVSETERIYLRPIDIREKLANPALLMSFVPQVKAVDSVAPGSYILHMKWFINWETPLFVTFNPLPRGDIVYYTAYQKLPLTRISFGWRFVSNRTGNELVIDITEWYKGPFSGQARKSIKKHMEKAGEVLPRVLQA
;
A
#
# COMPACT_ATOMS: atom_id res chain seq x y z
N MET A 1 39.25 -4.36 8.57
CA MET A 1 38.04 -4.33 7.72
C MET A 1 37.21 -5.55 8.11
N ALA A 2 36.19 -5.38 8.94
CA ALA A 2 35.45 -6.49 9.53
C ALA A 2 34.13 -6.72 8.79
N SER A 3 33.90 -7.97 8.40
CA SER A 3 32.75 -8.50 7.66
C SER A 3 31.42 -8.20 8.34
N THR A 4 30.54 -7.48 7.66
CA THR A 4 29.13 -7.38 8.04
C THR A 4 28.47 -8.73 7.75
N ALA A 5 28.20 -9.52 8.79
CA ALA A 5 27.51 -10.80 8.65
C ALA A 5 26.20 -10.62 7.89
N ASN A 6 26.08 -11.30 6.76
CA ASN A 6 24.97 -11.21 5.81
C ASN A 6 23.78 -11.98 6.38
N LYS A 7 23.03 -11.38 7.32
CA LYS A 7 21.90 -12.04 8.00
C LYS A 7 20.84 -12.49 6.98
N GLU A 8 20.46 -13.76 7.05
CA GLU A 8 19.46 -14.37 6.20
C GLU A 8 18.18 -14.63 7.00
N TYR A 9 17.03 -14.31 6.42
CA TYR A 9 15.71 -14.56 6.97
C TYR A 9 14.92 -15.38 5.95
N ILE A 10 14.12 -16.34 6.41
CA ILE A 10 13.38 -17.26 5.53
C ILE A 10 11.88 -17.11 5.78
N LEU A 11 11.12 -17.00 4.69
CA LEU A 11 9.67 -16.97 4.69
C LEU A 11 9.14 -17.97 3.67
N ASP A 12 8.27 -18.88 4.10
CA ASP A 12 7.61 -19.85 3.23
C ASP A 12 6.15 -19.45 3.00
N VAL A 13 5.77 -19.27 1.73
CA VAL A 13 4.42 -18.90 1.29
C VAL A 13 3.94 -19.80 0.17
N ARG A 14 4.48 -21.01 0.07
CA ARG A 14 3.98 -22.03 -0.87
C ARG A 14 2.54 -22.41 -0.50
N GLY A 15 1.69 -22.59 -1.52
CA GLY A 15 0.26 -22.85 -1.37
C GLY A 15 -0.58 -21.64 -0.93
N GLU A 16 0.01 -20.44 -0.84
CA GLU A 16 -0.70 -19.22 -0.47
C GLU A 16 -1.06 -18.40 -1.72
N GLU A 17 -2.34 -18.07 -1.87
CA GLU A 17 -2.83 -17.25 -2.99
C GLU A 17 -2.68 -15.74 -2.69
N CYS A 18 -2.64 -14.94 -3.75
CA CYS A 18 -2.57 -13.48 -3.60
C CYS A 18 -3.79 -12.94 -2.83
N PRO A 19 -3.62 -11.99 -1.88
CA PRO A 19 -2.41 -11.18 -1.63
C PRO A 19 -1.49 -11.68 -0.50
N ILE A 20 -1.69 -12.90 0.01
CA ILE A 20 -1.03 -13.38 1.23
C ILE A 20 0.52 -13.41 1.15
N PRO A 21 1.13 -13.87 0.04
CA PRO A 21 2.59 -13.80 -0.15
C PRO A 21 3.18 -12.39 0.02
N GLU A 22 2.50 -11.39 -0.53
CA GLU A 22 2.91 -9.99 -0.45
C GLU A 22 2.91 -9.49 0.98
N MET A 23 1.79 -9.73 1.68
CA MET A 23 1.59 -9.25 3.04
C MET A 23 2.61 -9.87 4.00
N LYS A 24 2.84 -11.17 3.88
CA LYS A 24 3.83 -11.88 4.70
C LYS A 24 5.25 -11.40 4.40
N ALA A 25 5.62 -11.22 3.12
CA ALA A 25 6.93 -10.72 2.74
C ALA A 25 7.17 -9.28 3.23
N ALA A 26 6.17 -8.40 3.09
CA ALA A 26 6.24 -7.04 3.61
C ALA A 26 6.44 -7.03 5.14
N LYS A 27 5.74 -7.89 5.88
CA LYS A 27 5.85 -8.03 7.33
C LYS A 27 7.21 -8.54 7.78
N GLU A 28 7.80 -9.49 7.07
CA GLU A 28 9.15 -9.97 7.41
C GLU A 28 10.21 -8.92 7.06
N LEU A 29 10.08 -8.24 5.92
CA LEU A 29 10.97 -7.14 5.55
C LEU A 29 10.98 -6.00 6.57
N GLN A 30 9.89 -5.77 7.31
CA GLN A 30 9.82 -4.77 8.38
C GLN A 30 10.76 -5.08 9.55
N LYS A 31 10.83 -6.35 9.95
CA LYS A 31 11.63 -6.82 11.10
C LYS A 31 13.13 -6.85 10.82
N ILE A 32 13.51 -6.82 9.55
CA ILE A 32 14.89 -6.91 9.11
C ILE A 32 15.48 -5.50 9.08
N ASP A 33 16.43 -5.18 9.95
CA ASP A 33 17.14 -3.88 9.86
C ASP A 33 18.11 -3.85 8.67
N SER A 34 18.76 -4.97 8.40
CA SER A 34 19.66 -5.18 7.26
C SER A 34 19.92 -6.68 7.06
N GLY A 35 20.06 -7.12 5.82
CA GLY A 35 20.28 -8.52 5.46
C GLY A 35 19.50 -8.90 4.20
N LYS A 36 19.12 -10.18 4.07
CA LYS A 36 18.27 -10.65 2.98
C LYS A 36 17.10 -11.50 3.47
N LEU A 37 15.92 -11.28 2.89
CA LEU A 37 14.75 -12.13 3.07
C LEU A 37 14.64 -13.09 1.89
N ILE A 38 14.57 -14.39 2.17
CA ILE A 38 14.39 -15.46 1.21
C ILE A 38 12.93 -15.90 1.29
N VAL A 39 12.16 -15.68 0.23
CA VAL A 39 10.75 -16.06 0.12
C VAL A 39 10.63 -17.28 -0.78
N PHE A 40 10.12 -18.39 -0.25
CA PHE A 40 9.78 -19.58 -1.02
C PHE A 40 8.33 -19.50 -1.49
N THR A 41 8.12 -19.65 -2.80
CA THR A 41 6.79 -19.63 -3.42
C THR A 41 6.72 -20.61 -4.59
N ASP A 42 5.54 -21.17 -4.81
CA ASP A 42 5.18 -22.12 -5.88
C ASP A 42 4.21 -21.48 -6.91
N HIS A 43 3.89 -20.19 -6.75
CA HIS A 43 2.93 -19.49 -7.58
C HIS A 43 3.61 -18.48 -8.52
N GLU A 44 3.48 -18.70 -9.84
CA GLU A 44 4.01 -17.81 -10.89
C GLU A 44 3.65 -16.32 -10.70
N PRO A 45 2.41 -15.94 -10.35
CA PRO A 45 2.06 -14.53 -10.14
C PRO A 45 2.81 -13.88 -8.97
N ALA A 46 3.12 -14.65 -7.92
CA ALA A 46 3.87 -14.14 -6.79
C ALA A 46 5.30 -13.75 -7.19
N ILE A 47 5.87 -14.50 -8.14
CA ILE A 47 7.23 -14.36 -8.65
C ILE A 47 7.33 -13.25 -9.71
N ASP A 48 6.36 -13.19 -10.62
CA ASP A 48 6.42 -12.30 -11.79
C ASP A 48 5.83 -10.91 -11.53
N VAL A 49 4.92 -10.80 -10.55
CA VAL A 49 4.14 -9.58 -10.31
C VAL A 49 4.24 -9.13 -8.87
N THR A 50 3.83 -9.96 -7.92
CA THR A 50 3.54 -9.52 -6.54
C THR A 50 4.78 -9.15 -5.73
N LEU A 51 5.75 -10.06 -5.60
CA LEU A 51 7.00 -9.80 -4.87
C LEU A 51 7.91 -8.78 -5.58
N PRO A 52 8.04 -8.78 -6.92
CA PRO A 52 8.69 -7.69 -7.65
C PRO A 52 8.06 -6.33 -7.41
N SER A 53 6.73 -6.23 -7.43
CA SER A 53 6.01 -4.99 -7.19
C SER A 53 6.28 -4.47 -5.78
N LEU A 54 6.23 -5.36 -4.78
CA LEU A 54 6.59 -5.03 -3.40
C LEU A 54 8.03 -4.50 -3.30
N CYS A 55 9.02 -5.19 -3.85
CA CYS A 55 10.42 -4.74 -3.79
C CYS A 55 10.61 -3.38 -4.45
N LYS A 56 9.98 -3.18 -5.62
CA LYS A 56 10.01 -1.93 -6.37
C LYS A 56 9.35 -0.79 -5.59
N SER A 57 8.21 -1.05 -4.92
CA SER A 57 7.51 -0.09 -4.08
C SER A 57 8.34 0.41 -2.89
N LEU A 58 9.22 -0.46 -2.39
CA LEU A 58 10.06 -0.22 -1.23
C LEU A 58 11.48 0.22 -1.59
N GLY A 59 11.81 0.33 -2.89
CA GLY A 59 13.16 0.64 -3.35
C GLY A 59 14.20 -0.44 -3.00
N LEU A 60 13.76 -1.69 -2.82
CA LEU A 60 14.60 -2.82 -2.45
C LEU A 60 15.07 -3.58 -3.69
N LYS A 61 16.33 -4.04 -3.65
CA LYS A 61 16.88 -4.93 -4.67
C LYS A 61 16.39 -6.36 -4.41
N TYR A 62 16.24 -7.16 -5.46
CA TYR A 62 15.90 -8.57 -5.34
C TYR A 62 16.54 -9.42 -6.44
N GLU A 63 16.59 -10.73 -6.20
CA GLU A 63 16.94 -11.76 -7.19
C GLU A 63 15.91 -12.88 -7.15
N VAL A 64 15.75 -13.58 -8.27
CA VAL A 64 14.87 -14.74 -8.40
C VAL A 64 15.72 -15.93 -8.80
N VAL A 65 15.69 -16.98 -7.99
CA VAL A 65 16.37 -18.25 -8.26
C VAL A 65 15.30 -19.32 -8.43
N LYS A 66 15.19 -19.86 -9.64
CA LYS A 66 14.29 -20.99 -9.94
C LYS A 66 15.04 -22.28 -9.63
N ASP A 67 14.54 -23.06 -8.67
CA ASP A 67 15.14 -24.34 -8.27
C ASP A 67 14.09 -25.45 -8.39
N GLY A 68 14.02 -26.05 -9.58
CA GLY A 68 13.12 -27.17 -9.87
C GLY A 68 11.65 -26.88 -9.56
N GLU A 69 11.16 -27.43 -8.44
CA GLU A 69 9.75 -27.44 -8.03
C GLU A 69 9.28 -26.16 -7.32
N TYR A 70 10.17 -25.25 -6.93
CA TYR A 70 9.80 -24.01 -6.25
C TYR A 70 10.74 -22.86 -6.62
N VAL A 71 10.27 -21.65 -6.38
CA VAL A 71 11.03 -20.44 -6.64
C VAL A 71 11.46 -19.80 -5.34
N LYS A 72 12.74 -19.44 -5.31
CA LYS A 72 13.39 -18.71 -4.25
C LYS A 72 13.52 -17.24 -4.66
N PHE A 73 12.73 -16.39 -4.05
CA PHE A 73 12.76 -14.94 -4.27
C PHE A 73 13.53 -14.27 -3.14
N VAL A 74 14.70 -13.70 -3.42
CA VAL A 74 15.57 -13.13 -2.39
C VAL A 74 15.54 -11.61 -2.46
N ILE A 75 15.19 -10.96 -1.36
CA ILE A 75 15.03 -9.52 -1.24
C ILE A 75 16.15 -8.98 -0.35
N TYR A 76 16.89 -8.00 -0.84
CA TYR A 76 18.02 -7.37 -0.16
C TYR A 76 17.58 -6.10 0.55
N LYS A 77 17.91 -5.98 1.84
CA LYS A 77 17.66 -4.78 2.65
C LYS A 77 18.97 -4.27 3.23
N GLU A 78 19.38 -3.09 2.77
CA GLU A 78 20.56 -2.39 3.27
C GLU A 78 20.20 -1.55 4.50
N LYS A 79 21.16 -1.32 5.39
CA LYS A 79 20.97 -0.51 6.61
C LYS A 79 20.65 0.94 6.19
N GLY A 80 19.43 1.40 6.46
CA GLY A 80 18.94 2.73 6.01
C GLY A 80 18.06 2.71 4.77
N SER A 81 17.74 1.54 4.20
CA SER A 81 16.68 1.38 3.18
C SER A 81 15.33 1.84 3.73
N VAL A 82 14.42 2.28 2.86
CA VAL A 82 13.07 2.78 3.22
C VAL A 82 12.45 1.85 4.26
N LYS A 83 12.17 2.39 5.45
CA LYS A 83 11.45 1.64 6.48
C LYS A 83 10.06 1.37 5.92
N VAL A 84 9.77 0.09 5.68
CA VAL A 84 8.40 -0.36 5.46
C VAL A 84 7.65 -0.01 6.75
N GLU A 85 6.81 1.03 6.73
CA GLU A 85 5.95 1.29 7.88
C GLU A 85 4.82 0.27 7.84
N GLU A 86 4.73 -0.50 8.92
CA GLU A 86 3.59 -1.37 9.18
C GLU A 86 2.32 -0.51 9.17
N LEU A 87 1.34 -0.88 8.35
CA LEU A 87 -0.03 -0.48 8.63
C LEU A 87 -0.52 -1.37 9.78
N GLU A 88 0.05 -1.19 10.99
CA GLU A 88 -0.44 -1.84 12.21
C GLU A 88 -1.89 -1.42 12.36
N GLY A 89 -2.86 -2.31 12.13
CA GLY A 89 -4.25 -1.91 12.10
C GLY A 89 -5.14 -2.78 11.22
N VAL A 90 -6.35 -2.30 10.98
CA VAL A 90 -7.27 -2.94 10.02
C VAL A 90 -7.05 -2.31 8.64
N SER A 91 -7.06 -3.13 7.60
CA SER A 91 -6.97 -2.67 6.22
C SER A 91 -7.75 -3.60 5.30
N GLU A 92 -8.17 -3.08 4.15
CA GLU A 92 -8.72 -3.86 3.05
C GLU A 92 -8.18 -3.29 1.74
N THR A 93 -8.09 -4.12 0.71
CA THR A 93 -7.62 -3.72 -0.62
C THR A 93 -8.62 -4.11 -1.69
N GLU A 94 -8.87 -3.20 -2.63
CA GLU A 94 -9.67 -3.44 -3.83
C GLU A 94 -8.78 -3.28 -5.07
N ARG A 95 -8.98 -4.15 -6.08
CA ARG A 95 -8.25 -4.11 -7.34
C ARG A 95 -9.15 -3.63 -8.47
N ILE A 96 -8.69 -2.62 -9.20
CA ILE A 96 -9.42 -1.97 -10.27
C ILE A 96 -8.64 -2.06 -11.58
N TYR A 97 -9.34 -2.42 -12.65
CA TYR A 97 -8.78 -2.49 -14.01
C TYR A 97 -9.32 -1.34 -14.85
N LEU A 98 -8.42 -0.58 -15.46
CA LEU A 98 -8.72 0.57 -16.31
C LEU A 98 -8.06 0.44 -17.68
N ARG A 99 -8.60 1.20 -18.64
CA ARG A 99 -7.90 1.53 -19.88
C ARG A 99 -6.60 2.30 -19.58
N PRO A 100 -5.59 2.24 -20.47
CA PRO A 100 -4.29 2.83 -20.23
C PRO A 100 -4.35 4.35 -20.43
N ILE A 101 -4.78 5.05 -19.37
CA ILE A 101 -4.88 6.51 -19.31
C ILE A 101 -3.92 7.08 -18.27
N ASP A 102 -3.61 8.37 -18.38
CA ASP A 102 -2.90 9.07 -17.29
C ASP A 102 -3.88 9.47 -16.20
N ILE A 103 -3.63 9.01 -14.98
CA ILE A 103 -4.44 9.27 -13.80
C ILE A 103 -3.64 9.97 -12.70
N ARG A 104 -2.39 10.36 -12.97
CA ARG A 104 -1.45 10.89 -11.98
C ARG A 104 -2.03 12.09 -11.23
N GLU A 105 -2.56 13.07 -11.96
CA GLU A 105 -3.14 14.27 -11.36
C GLU A 105 -4.39 13.96 -10.53
N LYS A 106 -5.21 13.00 -10.99
CA LYS A 106 -6.41 12.56 -10.25
C LYS A 106 -6.04 11.87 -8.95
N LEU A 107 -5.03 10.98 -8.98
CA LEU A 107 -4.52 10.33 -7.79
C LEU A 107 -3.72 11.28 -6.90
N ALA A 108 -3.20 12.40 -7.40
CA ALA A 108 -2.57 13.43 -6.56
C ALA A 108 -3.59 14.29 -5.80
N ASN A 109 -4.86 14.30 -6.24
CA ASN A 109 -5.91 15.11 -5.65
C ASN A 109 -6.75 14.31 -4.62
N PRO A 110 -6.59 14.55 -3.31
CA PRO A 110 -7.31 13.83 -2.27
C PRO A 110 -8.82 14.10 -2.25
N ALA A 111 -9.34 15.09 -2.98
CA ALA A 111 -10.78 15.24 -3.18
C ALA A 111 -11.42 13.99 -3.84
N LEU A 112 -10.61 13.15 -4.50
CA LEU A 112 -11.02 11.83 -5.01
C LEU A 112 -11.69 10.97 -3.92
N LEU A 113 -11.26 11.08 -2.66
CA LEU A 113 -11.82 10.34 -1.53
C LEU A 113 -13.32 10.57 -1.36
N MET A 114 -13.80 11.78 -1.67
CA MET A 114 -15.22 12.14 -1.55
C MET A 114 -16.13 11.29 -2.46
N SER A 115 -15.58 10.64 -3.49
CA SER A 115 -16.35 9.79 -4.39
C SER A 115 -16.71 8.42 -3.80
N PHE A 116 -15.93 7.90 -2.86
CA PHE A 116 -16.12 6.54 -2.31
C PHE A 116 -16.04 6.44 -0.78
N VAL A 117 -15.66 7.52 -0.08
CA VAL A 117 -15.62 7.62 1.39
C VAL A 117 -16.69 8.63 1.85
N PRO A 118 -17.94 8.20 2.15
CA PRO A 118 -19.04 9.12 2.46
C PRO A 118 -18.80 10.04 3.67
N GLN A 119 -17.88 9.67 4.56
CA GLN A 119 -17.52 10.41 5.76
C GLN A 119 -16.67 11.62 5.42
N VAL A 120 -15.92 11.62 4.31
CA VAL A 120 -15.16 12.79 3.87
C VAL A 120 -16.13 13.83 3.30
N LYS A 121 -16.16 15.01 3.92
CA LYS A 121 -17.10 16.10 3.60
C LYS A 121 -16.46 17.23 2.82
N ALA A 122 -15.18 17.48 3.05
CA ALA A 122 -14.39 18.47 2.33
C ALA A 122 -12.91 18.12 2.45
N VAL A 123 -12.12 18.65 1.52
CA VAL A 123 -10.67 18.58 1.52
C VAL A 123 -10.13 19.94 1.11
N ASP A 124 -9.44 20.62 2.02
CA ASP A 124 -8.87 21.94 1.77
C ASP A 124 -7.36 21.82 1.54
N SER A 125 -6.84 22.46 0.48
CA SER A 125 -5.40 22.53 0.26
C SER A 125 -4.79 23.61 1.16
N VAL A 126 -3.72 23.24 1.87
CA VAL A 126 -2.95 24.17 2.73
C VAL A 126 -1.62 24.51 2.07
N ALA A 127 -0.96 23.50 1.51
CA ALA A 127 0.29 23.61 0.79
C ALA A 127 0.42 22.42 -0.19
N PRO A 128 1.38 22.43 -1.13
CA PRO A 128 1.63 21.27 -1.99
C PRO A 128 1.83 19.99 -1.16
N GLY A 129 1.03 18.96 -1.45
CA GLY A 129 1.06 17.67 -0.73
C GLY A 129 0.50 17.71 0.70
N SER A 130 -0.07 18.82 1.17
CA SER A 130 -0.62 18.97 2.53
C SER A 130 -2.02 19.57 2.50
N TYR A 131 -2.96 18.88 3.14
CA TYR A 131 -4.38 19.18 3.09
C TYR A 131 -5.00 19.12 4.49
N ILE A 132 -6.17 19.73 4.67
CA ILE A 132 -7.06 19.46 5.80
C ILE A 132 -8.20 18.59 5.31
N LEU A 133 -8.38 17.45 6.00
CA LEU A 133 -9.44 16.50 5.74
C LEU A 133 -10.58 16.73 6.74
N HIS A 134 -11.75 17.07 6.23
CA HIS A 134 -12.97 17.25 7.03
C HIS A 134 -13.78 15.96 6.98
N MET A 135 -13.90 15.27 8.12
CA MET A 135 -14.62 13.99 8.20
C MET A 135 -15.75 14.04 9.20
N LYS A 136 -16.89 13.46 8.83
CA LYS A 136 -18.00 13.16 9.73
C LYS A 136 -18.14 11.66 9.87
N TRP A 137 -17.56 11.12 10.94
CA TRP A 137 -17.71 9.70 11.30
C TRP A 137 -18.65 9.57 12.50
N PHE A 138 -18.13 9.21 13.68
CA PHE A 138 -18.88 9.27 14.95
C PHE A 138 -18.70 10.62 15.67
N ILE A 139 -17.64 11.36 15.32
CA ILE A 139 -17.37 12.76 15.70
C ILE A 139 -16.95 13.49 14.42
N ASN A 140 -17.08 14.83 14.40
CA ASN A 140 -16.54 15.67 13.33
C ASN A 140 -15.04 15.89 13.55
N TRP A 141 -14.23 15.50 12.57
CA TRP A 141 -12.77 15.59 12.63
C TRP A 141 -12.29 16.57 11.57
N GLU A 142 -11.38 17.44 11.96
CA GLU A 142 -10.55 18.22 11.06
C GLU A 142 -9.11 17.78 11.31
N THR A 143 -8.52 17.07 10.35
CA THR A 143 -7.21 16.44 10.54
C THR A 143 -6.30 16.72 9.36
N PRO A 144 -5.00 16.97 9.59
CA PRO A 144 -4.03 17.07 8.50
C PRO A 144 -3.98 15.77 7.70
N LEU A 145 -3.96 15.91 6.38
CA LEU A 145 -3.76 14.85 5.42
C LEU A 145 -2.53 15.16 4.58
N PHE A 146 -1.57 14.25 4.58
CA PHE A 146 -0.36 14.33 3.78
C PHE A 146 -0.48 13.43 2.56
N VAL A 147 -0.17 13.97 1.39
CA VAL A 147 -0.15 13.24 0.13
C VAL A 147 1.30 13.12 -0.32
N THR A 148 1.80 11.90 -0.42
CA THR A 148 3.14 11.61 -0.94
C THR A 148 3.06 10.78 -2.21
N PHE A 149 4.00 11.04 -3.11
CA PHE A 149 4.03 10.46 -4.43
C PHE A 149 5.37 9.80 -4.69
N ASN A 150 5.34 8.51 -5.03
CA ASN A 150 6.53 7.73 -5.29
C ASN A 150 6.43 7.12 -6.69
N PRO A 151 7.21 7.61 -7.67
CA PRO A 151 7.20 7.07 -9.02
C PRO A 151 7.79 5.66 -9.04
N LEU A 152 7.19 4.78 -9.84
CA LEU A 152 7.67 3.43 -10.14
C LEU A 152 8.05 3.32 -11.62
N PRO A 153 9.01 2.46 -12.01
CA PRO A 153 9.31 2.21 -13.42
C PRO A 153 8.14 1.83 -14.35
N ARG A 154 6.96 1.45 -13.82
CA ARG A 154 5.77 1.09 -14.62
C ARG A 154 4.47 1.71 -14.09
N GLY A 155 4.56 2.74 -13.26
CA GLY A 155 3.38 3.33 -12.63
C GLY A 155 3.77 4.15 -11.42
N ASP A 156 2.90 4.29 -10.45
CA ASP A 156 3.08 5.23 -9.34
C ASP A 156 2.41 4.73 -8.07
N ILE A 157 2.99 5.09 -6.92
CA ILE A 157 2.36 4.91 -5.61
C ILE A 157 2.01 6.27 -5.04
N VAL A 158 0.77 6.41 -4.60
CA VAL A 158 0.31 7.59 -3.89
C VAL A 158 -0.19 7.20 -2.51
N TYR A 159 0.37 7.84 -1.48
CA TYR A 159 -0.10 7.67 -0.11
C TYR A 159 -0.84 8.90 0.34
N TYR A 160 -2.00 8.68 0.95
CA TYR A 160 -2.78 9.68 1.66
C TYR A 160 -2.76 9.29 3.14
N THR A 161 -2.13 10.10 3.98
CA THR A 161 -1.89 9.73 5.38
C THR A 161 -2.39 10.82 6.31
N ALA A 162 -3.30 10.45 7.21
CA ALA A 162 -3.86 11.34 8.23
C ALA A 162 -3.51 10.87 9.64
N TYR A 163 -3.36 11.82 10.55
CA TYR A 163 -3.02 11.57 11.94
C TYR A 163 -3.86 12.44 12.87
N GLN A 164 -4.55 11.80 13.82
CA GLN A 164 -5.29 12.48 14.87
C GLN A 164 -4.76 12.09 16.24
N LYS A 165 -4.32 13.09 17.02
CA LYS A 165 -3.96 12.91 18.43
C LYS A 165 -5.23 12.99 19.28
N LEU A 166 -5.43 11.99 20.13
CA LEU A 166 -6.43 12.00 21.21
C LEU A 166 -5.72 12.07 22.57
N PRO A 167 -6.41 12.39 23.68
CA PRO A 167 -5.77 12.55 24.99
C PRO A 167 -4.93 11.36 25.47
N LEU A 168 -5.32 10.12 25.12
CA LEU A 168 -4.67 8.88 25.60
C LEU A 168 -4.17 7.95 24.47
N THR A 169 -4.39 8.31 23.21
CA THR A 169 -4.03 7.46 22.08
C THR A 169 -3.83 8.30 20.82
N ARG A 170 -3.34 7.66 19.77
CA ARG A 170 -3.23 8.25 18.45
C ARG A 170 -4.02 7.41 17.48
N ILE A 171 -4.64 8.09 16.54
CA ILE A 171 -5.29 7.47 15.41
C ILE A 171 -4.49 7.86 14.19
N SER A 172 -4.16 6.88 13.37
CA SER A 172 -3.63 7.10 12.04
C SER A 172 -4.46 6.30 11.06
N PHE A 173 -4.74 6.88 9.91
CA PHE A 173 -5.51 6.22 8.87
C PHE A 173 -5.13 6.83 7.52
N GLY A 174 -5.49 6.14 6.45
CA GLY A 174 -5.12 6.61 5.13
C GLY A 174 -5.52 5.69 4.01
N TRP A 175 -5.08 6.08 2.82
CA TRP A 175 -5.27 5.36 1.58
C TRP A 175 -3.93 5.22 0.86
N ARG A 176 -3.75 4.10 0.16
CA ARG A 176 -2.61 3.86 -0.71
C ARG A 176 -3.15 3.44 -2.07
N PHE A 177 -2.73 4.13 -3.11
CA PHE A 177 -3.00 3.77 -4.50
C PHE A 177 -1.71 3.27 -5.12
N VAL A 178 -1.71 2.04 -5.62
CA VAL A 178 -0.61 1.47 -6.41
C VAL A 178 -1.11 1.32 -7.83
N SER A 179 -0.61 2.16 -8.72
CA SER A 179 -0.90 2.06 -10.15
C SER A 179 0.23 1.32 -10.87
N ASN A 180 -0.12 0.39 -11.74
CA ASN A 180 0.83 -0.38 -12.54
C ASN A 180 0.31 -0.57 -13.96
N ARG A 181 1.16 -0.31 -14.94
CA ARG A 181 0.89 -0.52 -16.35
C ARG A 181 1.44 -1.87 -16.77
N THR A 182 0.55 -2.76 -17.21
CA THR A 182 0.88 -4.09 -17.71
C THR A 182 0.28 -4.25 -19.10
N GLY A 183 1.14 -4.19 -20.13
CA GLY A 183 0.67 -4.21 -21.52
C GLY A 183 -0.24 -3.02 -21.84
N ASN A 184 -1.48 -3.32 -22.26
CA ASN A 184 -2.50 -2.32 -22.57
C ASN A 184 -3.48 -2.07 -21.40
N GLU A 185 -3.17 -2.52 -20.19
CA GLU A 185 -4.02 -2.35 -19.01
C GLU A 185 -3.33 -1.49 -17.95
N LEU A 186 -4.13 -0.68 -17.27
CA LEU A 186 -3.75 0.03 -16.07
C LEU A 186 -4.47 -0.63 -14.88
N VAL A 187 -3.69 -1.26 -14.01
CA VAL A 187 -4.19 -1.87 -12.77
C VAL A 187 -3.95 -0.91 -11.62
N ILE A 188 -4.96 -0.73 -10.78
CA ILE A 188 -4.86 0.04 -9.53
C ILE A 188 -5.25 -0.85 -8.37
N ASP A 189 -4.33 -1.01 -7.42
CA ASP A 189 -4.64 -1.55 -6.10
C ASP A 189 -4.85 -0.37 -5.14
N ILE A 190 -6.08 -0.20 -4.62
CA ILE A 190 -6.40 0.77 -3.57
C ILE A 190 -6.48 0.04 -2.23
N THR A 191 -5.70 0.50 -1.25
CA THR A 191 -5.77 0.02 0.13
C THR A 191 -6.23 1.15 1.03
N GLU A 192 -7.28 0.94 1.83
CA GLU A 192 -7.60 1.82 2.98
C GLU A 192 -7.15 1.14 4.27
N TRP A 193 -6.61 1.92 5.20
CA TRP A 193 -6.09 1.41 6.45
C TRP A 193 -6.41 2.32 7.64
N TYR A 194 -6.50 1.72 8.82
CA TYR A 194 -6.77 2.41 10.08
C TYR A 194 -6.03 1.74 11.23
N LYS A 195 -5.37 2.57 12.06
CA LYS A 195 -4.73 2.24 13.32
C LYS A 195 -5.31 3.08 14.44
N GLY A 196 -5.83 2.44 15.48
CA GLY A 196 -6.39 3.13 16.63
C GLY A 196 -7.37 2.26 17.42
N PRO A 197 -8.01 2.82 18.46
CA PRO A 197 -8.89 2.07 19.37
C PRO A 197 -10.22 1.64 18.72
N PHE A 198 -10.59 2.22 17.57
CA PHE A 198 -11.89 1.97 16.92
C PHE A 198 -11.79 1.00 15.74
N SER A 199 -10.82 0.08 15.76
CA SER A 199 -10.51 -0.83 14.64
C SER A 199 -11.70 -1.67 14.19
N GLY A 200 -12.57 -2.11 15.09
CA GLY A 200 -13.79 -2.87 14.75
C GLY A 200 -14.79 -2.10 13.89
N GLN A 201 -15.03 -0.82 14.20
CA GLN A 201 -15.93 0.04 13.41
C GLN A 201 -15.26 0.51 12.11
N ALA A 202 -13.94 0.79 12.19
CA ALA A 202 -13.15 1.12 11.01
C ALA A 202 -13.21 -0.01 10.00
N ARG A 203 -12.96 -1.27 10.39
CA ARG A 203 -13.02 -2.44 9.49
C ARG A 203 -14.33 -2.55 8.71
N LYS A 204 -15.47 -2.35 9.39
CA LYS A 204 -16.79 -2.37 8.73
C LYS A 204 -16.97 -1.24 7.72
N SER A 205 -16.40 -0.07 7.99
CA SER A 205 -16.48 1.09 7.11
C SER A 205 -15.55 0.92 5.91
N ILE A 206 -14.29 0.56 6.16
CA ILE A 206 -13.26 0.26 5.15
C ILE A 206 -13.79 -0.73 4.12
N LYS A 207 -14.40 -1.85 4.56
CA LYS A 207 -14.97 -2.83 3.61
C LYS A 207 -15.97 -2.20 2.65
N LYS A 208 -16.91 -1.39 3.16
CA LYS A 208 -17.91 -0.68 2.35
C LYS A 208 -17.29 0.37 1.43
N HIS A 209 -16.22 1.04 1.89
CA HIS A 209 -15.50 2.02 1.08
C HIS A 209 -14.80 1.34 -0.09
N MET A 210 -14.18 0.18 0.14
CA MET A 210 -13.50 -0.59 -0.89
C MET A 210 -14.48 -1.15 -1.93
N GLU A 211 -15.61 -1.71 -1.50
CA GLU A 211 -16.71 -2.11 -2.40
C GLU A 211 -17.15 -0.91 -3.28
N LYS A 212 -17.39 0.25 -2.66
CA LYS A 212 -17.78 1.46 -3.41
C LYS A 212 -16.66 2.01 -4.30
N ALA A 213 -15.41 1.88 -3.90
CA ALA A 213 -14.26 2.29 -4.68
C ALA A 213 -14.19 1.48 -5.99
N GLY A 214 -14.39 0.16 -5.92
CA GLY A 214 -14.48 -0.72 -7.08
C GLY A 214 -15.57 -0.31 -8.06
N GLU A 215 -16.71 0.16 -7.57
CA GLU A 215 -17.83 0.62 -8.42
C GLU A 215 -17.60 1.99 -9.06
N VAL A 216 -17.03 2.94 -8.30
CA VAL A 216 -17.03 4.37 -8.64
C VAL A 216 -15.74 4.81 -9.32
N LEU A 217 -14.59 4.35 -8.84
CA LEU A 217 -13.27 4.79 -9.34
C LEU A 217 -13.05 4.50 -10.82
N PRO A 218 -13.54 3.39 -11.43
CA PRO A 218 -13.41 3.21 -12.86
C PRO A 218 -13.98 4.35 -13.69
N ARG A 219 -15.09 4.95 -13.24
CA ARG A 219 -15.76 6.05 -13.93
C ARG A 219 -15.06 7.37 -13.62
N VAL A 220 -14.78 7.65 -12.35
CA VAL A 220 -14.18 8.91 -11.92
C VAL A 220 -12.76 9.09 -12.49
N LEU A 221 -11.97 8.02 -12.52
CA LEU A 221 -10.60 8.08 -13.04
C LEU A 221 -10.56 8.19 -14.57
N GLN A 222 -11.60 7.73 -15.28
CA GLN A 222 -11.68 7.81 -16.74
C GLN A 222 -12.50 8.98 -17.31
N ALA A 223 -13.19 9.75 -16.45
CA ALA A 223 -13.97 10.93 -16.84
C ALA A 223 -13.10 12.13 -17.22
#